data_AF-A0A222MY07-F1
#
_entry.id   AF-A0A222MY07-F1
#
_cell.length_a   1.000
_cell.length_b   1.000
_cell.length_c   1.000
_cell.angle_alpha   90.00
_cell.angle_beta   90.00
_cell.angle_gamma   90.00
#
_symmetry.space_group_name_H-M   'P 1'
#
loop_
_entity.id
_entity.type
_entity.pdbx_description
1 polymer ?
#
loop_
_entity_poly.entity_id
_entity_poly.type
_entity_poly.pdbx_seq_one_letter_code
_entity_poly.pdbx_strand_id
1 'polypeptide(L)'
;MSEKSLEIFKLCEKLAELLQDKEAIADLELLFKRHPEMFKDIKEVSKIIEEVVREPDLIMKNPKAKNNNDYIVAKKEISVQEKKMADIGIRNDDGTNIIFHANKQNKRNFKRLLNKVADGGAVLSLHTPSQAWMGGNDKSSGANALSSANENILTNSKNESQAKSREQELDEFRAKLKEVSKKIKDNKKTKNLNKDIEI
;
A
#
# COMPACT_ATOMS: atom_id res chain seq x y z
N MET A 1 -20.10 -10.42 5.57
CA MET A 1 -18.64 -10.23 5.69
C MET A 1 -18.18 -10.96 6.94
N SER A 2 -17.23 -11.88 6.84
CA SER A 2 -16.68 -12.55 8.03
C SER A 2 -15.67 -11.63 8.70
N GLU A 3 -15.73 -11.48 10.02
CA GLU A 3 -14.88 -10.56 10.82
C GLU A 3 -13.38 -10.93 10.84
N LYS A 4 -12.94 -11.89 10.01
CA LYS A 4 -11.61 -12.55 10.10
C LYS A 4 -10.58 -12.09 9.06
N SER A 5 -10.84 -11.04 8.26
CA SER A 5 -9.91 -10.60 7.21
C SER A 5 -9.08 -9.37 7.55
N LEU A 6 -9.41 -8.65 8.62
CA LEU A 6 -8.70 -7.44 9.03
C LEU A 6 -7.54 -7.78 9.97
N GLU A 7 -6.34 -7.31 9.63
CA GLU A 7 -5.15 -7.50 10.44
C GLU A 7 -4.43 -6.16 10.67
N ILE A 8 -3.85 -6.02 11.87
CA ILE A 8 -3.07 -4.86 12.30
C ILE A 8 -1.59 -5.23 12.25
N PHE A 9 -0.82 -4.43 11.53
CA PHE A 9 0.62 -4.58 11.37
C PHE A 9 1.36 -3.51 12.14
N LYS A 10 2.40 -3.91 12.88
CA LYS A 10 3.34 -2.98 13.51
C LYS A 10 4.35 -2.50 12.48
N LEU A 11 4.44 -1.19 12.35
CA LEU A 11 5.35 -0.52 11.45
C LEU A 11 6.74 -0.40 12.10
N CYS A 12 7.79 -0.44 11.27
CA CYS A 12 9.13 -0.07 11.73
C CYS A 12 9.20 1.42 12.10
N GLU A 13 10.21 1.81 12.88
CA GLU A 13 10.36 3.18 13.40
C GLU A 13 10.30 4.24 12.29
N LYS A 14 10.99 4.00 11.17
CA LYS A 14 11.01 4.91 10.01
C LYS A 14 9.63 5.12 9.39
N LEU A 15 8.84 4.06 9.28
CA LEU A 15 7.46 4.15 8.79
C LEU A 15 6.57 4.83 9.82
N ALA A 16 6.78 4.54 11.10
CA ALA A 16 6.00 5.13 12.18
C ALA A 16 6.22 6.65 12.32
N GLU A 17 7.46 7.11 12.16
CA GLU A 17 7.80 8.53 12.12
C GLU A 17 7.17 9.23 10.90
N LEU A 18 7.27 8.60 9.73
CA LEU A 18 6.74 9.16 8.49
C LEU A 18 5.21 9.23 8.46
N LEU A 19 4.55 8.20 9.02
CA LEU A 19 3.10 8.07 9.04
C LEU A 19 2.45 8.57 10.34
N GLN A 20 3.25 9.01 11.32
CA GLN A 20 2.84 9.51 12.63
C GLN A 20 2.00 8.53 13.47
N ASP A 21 2.07 7.23 13.17
CA ASP A 21 1.44 6.16 13.94
C ASP A 21 2.24 4.86 13.76
N LYS A 22 2.27 4.00 14.77
CA LYS A 22 3.07 2.78 14.83
C LYS A 22 2.39 1.57 14.21
N GLU A 23 1.12 1.71 13.85
CA GLU A 23 0.29 0.62 13.36
C GLU A 23 -0.30 0.96 11.99
N ALA A 24 -0.56 -0.06 11.19
CA ALA A 24 -1.32 0.03 9.95
C ALA A 24 -2.30 -1.14 9.84
N ILE A 25 -3.46 -0.90 9.24
CA ILE A 25 -4.52 -1.88 9.11
C ILE A 25 -4.61 -2.35 7.66
N ALA A 26 -4.79 -3.64 7.45
CA ALA A 26 -5.02 -4.22 6.13
C ALA A 26 -6.25 -5.13 6.11
N ASP A 27 -7.03 -5.08 5.03
CA ASP A 27 -8.03 -6.10 4.71
C ASP A 27 -7.39 -7.15 3.79
N LEU A 28 -6.96 -8.26 4.38
CA LEU A 28 -6.22 -9.29 3.67
C LEU A 28 -7.07 -10.02 2.65
N GLU A 29 -8.37 -10.18 2.89
CA GLU A 29 -9.27 -10.77 1.89
C GLU A 29 -9.37 -9.86 0.67
N LEU A 30 -9.50 -8.55 0.88
CA LEU A 30 -9.55 -7.60 -0.22
C LEU A 30 -8.23 -7.57 -1.01
N LEU A 31 -7.10 -7.58 -0.32
CA LEU A 31 -5.78 -7.62 -0.95
C LEU A 31 -5.56 -8.92 -1.74
N PHE A 32 -5.96 -10.06 -1.18
CA PHE A 32 -5.91 -11.35 -1.86
C PHE A 32 -6.83 -11.39 -3.10
N LYS A 33 -8.08 -10.93 -2.97
CA LYS A 33 -9.06 -10.91 -4.08
C LYS A 33 -8.63 -10.02 -5.25
N ARG A 34 -7.80 -9.01 -5.01
CA ARG A 34 -7.27 -8.14 -6.08
C ARG A 34 -6.25 -8.86 -6.96
N HIS A 35 -5.50 -9.79 -6.39
CA HIS A 35 -4.42 -10.50 -7.05
C HIS A 35 -4.31 -11.97 -6.60
N PRO A 36 -5.36 -12.80 -6.79
CA PRO A 36 -5.38 -14.18 -6.33
C PRO A 36 -4.32 -15.04 -7.03
N GLU A 37 -3.84 -14.63 -8.19
CA GLU A 37 -2.77 -15.29 -8.94
C GLU A 37 -1.38 -15.12 -8.30
N MET A 38 -1.20 -14.09 -7.47
CA MET A 38 0.11 -13.74 -6.92
C MET A 38 0.39 -14.41 -5.58
N PHE A 39 -0.66 -14.72 -4.83
CA PHE A 39 -0.58 -15.27 -3.49
C PHE A 39 -1.20 -16.66 -3.45
N LYS A 40 -0.61 -17.57 -2.67
CA LYS A 40 -1.12 -18.93 -2.43
C LYS A 40 -2.39 -18.89 -1.60
N ASP A 41 -2.40 -18.03 -0.58
CA ASP A 41 -3.51 -17.85 0.35
C ASP A 41 -3.44 -16.47 1.05
N ILE A 42 -4.45 -16.18 1.87
CA ILE A 42 -4.54 -14.96 2.69
C ILE A 42 -3.38 -14.86 3.69
N LYS A 43 -2.86 -16.01 4.18
CA LYS A 43 -1.73 -16.03 5.12
C LYS A 43 -0.44 -15.56 4.47
N GLU A 44 -0.22 -15.90 3.20
CA GLU A 44 0.93 -15.43 2.44
C GLU A 44 0.89 -13.90 2.27
N VAL A 45 -0.30 -13.31 2.07
CA VAL A 45 -0.47 -11.85 2.03
C VAL A 45 -0.01 -11.22 3.35
N SER A 46 -0.50 -11.72 4.48
CA SER A 46 -0.13 -11.24 5.82
C SER A 46 1.38 -11.30 6.03
N LYS A 47 1.99 -12.46 5.74
CA LYS A 47 3.44 -12.67 5.89
C LYS A 47 4.26 -11.69 5.05
N ILE A 48 3.86 -11.47 3.80
CA ILE A 48 4.56 -10.54 2.91
C ILE A 48 4.46 -9.11 3.43
N ILE A 49 3.28 -8.69 3.87
CA ILE A 49 3.09 -7.37 4.45
C ILE A 49 4.00 -7.21 5.67
N GLU A 50 3.99 -8.18 6.59
CA GLU A 50 4.83 -8.18 7.79
C GLU A 50 6.33 -8.05 7.45
N GLU A 51 6.83 -8.83 6.49
CA GLU A 51 8.22 -8.75 6.04
C GLU A 51 8.59 -7.36 5.49
N VAL A 52 7.67 -6.73 4.74
CA VAL A 52 7.88 -5.42 4.10
C VAL A 52 7.81 -4.29 5.12
N VAL A 53 6.83 -4.28 6.03
CA VAL A 53 6.70 -3.18 7.02
C VAL A 53 7.77 -3.23 8.10
N ARG A 54 8.31 -4.42 8.41
CA ARG A 54 9.32 -4.60 9.45
C ARG A 54 10.68 -4.07 9.04
N GLU A 55 11.10 -4.37 7.82
CA GLU A 55 12.41 -4.00 7.28
C GLU A 55 12.28 -3.66 5.79
N PRO A 56 11.77 -2.46 5.47
CA PRO A 56 11.68 -2.00 4.09
C PRO A 56 13.06 -1.59 3.57
N ASP A 57 13.31 -1.85 2.29
CA ASP A 57 14.52 -1.37 1.60
C ASP A 57 14.31 0.02 0.99
N LEU A 58 13.06 0.35 0.65
CA LEU A 58 12.69 1.59 0.01
C LEU A 58 11.35 2.11 0.53
N ILE A 59 11.28 3.40 0.84
CA ILE A 59 10.05 4.12 1.14
C ILE A 59 10.00 5.38 0.25
N MET A 60 8.94 5.50 -0.55
CA MET A 60 8.77 6.64 -1.44
C MET A 60 7.32 7.12 -1.48
N LYS A 61 7.10 8.38 -1.85
CA LYS A 61 5.75 8.85 -2.18
C LYS A 61 5.27 8.14 -3.44
N ASN A 62 3.99 7.82 -3.50
CA ASN A 62 3.40 7.26 -4.71
C ASN A 62 3.31 8.37 -5.78
N PRO A 63 4.11 8.30 -6.87
CA PRO A 63 4.14 9.36 -7.87
C PRO A 63 2.83 9.48 -8.67
N LYS A 64 1.96 8.45 -8.61
CA LYS A 64 0.65 8.44 -9.26
C LYS A 64 -0.49 8.80 -8.31
N ALA A 65 -0.22 9.06 -7.04
CA ALA A 65 -1.26 9.39 -6.09
C ALA A 65 -1.82 10.79 -6.36
N LYS A 66 -3.14 10.91 -6.25
CA LYS A 66 -3.82 12.21 -6.26
C LYS A 66 -3.57 13.01 -4.97
N ASN A 67 -3.16 12.32 -3.90
CA ASN A 67 -2.98 12.87 -2.56
C ASN A 67 -1.54 12.61 -2.06
N ASN A 68 -1.02 13.53 -1.25
CA ASN A 68 0.36 13.46 -0.72
C ASN A 68 0.60 12.39 0.35
N ASN A 69 -0.45 11.68 0.77
CA ASN A 69 -0.44 10.76 1.91
C ASN A 69 -0.34 9.28 1.49
N ASP A 70 -0.09 9.02 0.21
CA ASP A 70 0.07 7.67 -0.33
C ASP A 70 1.56 7.37 -0.51
N TYR A 71 2.02 6.30 0.11
CA TYR A 71 3.41 5.86 0.08
C TYR A 71 3.50 4.46 -0.52
N ILE A 72 4.58 4.22 -1.24
CA ILE A 72 5.00 2.89 -1.69
C ILE A 72 6.16 2.48 -0.79
N VAL A 73 6.01 1.31 -0.17
CA VAL A 73 7.01 0.69 0.69
C VAL A 73 7.41 -0.62 0.04
N ALA A 74 8.69 -0.81 -0.22
CA ALA A 74 9.16 -1.98 -0.96
C ALA A 74 10.33 -2.66 -0.25
N LYS A 75 10.35 -3.99 -0.37
CA LYS A 75 11.44 -4.86 0.03
C LYS A 75 11.97 -5.58 -1.19
N LYS A 76 13.26 -5.40 -1.46
CA LYS A 76 13.98 -5.90 -2.64
C LYS A 76 14.02 -7.42 -2.71
N GLU A 77 14.12 -8.08 -1.57
CA GLU A 77 14.18 -9.54 -1.49
C GLU A 77 13.24 -10.04 -0.39
N ILE A 78 12.17 -10.70 -0.83
CA ILE A 78 11.27 -11.48 0.03
C ILE A 78 11.51 -12.96 -0.27
N SER A 79 11.72 -13.75 0.79
CA SER A 79 12.14 -15.16 0.72
C SER A 79 13.43 -15.40 -0.08
N VAL A 80 14.47 -15.90 0.60
CA VAL A 80 15.81 -16.18 0.03
C VAL A 80 15.77 -17.12 -1.19
N GLN A 81 14.73 -17.95 -1.30
CA GLN A 81 14.63 -19.00 -2.31
C GLN A 81 14.02 -18.52 -3.64
N GLU A 82 13.10 -17.54 -3.62
CA GLU A 82 12.31 -17.20 -4.80
C GLU A 82 12.87 -16.02 -5.61
N LYS A 83 13.90 -15.31 -5.11
CA LYS A 83 14.47 -14.10 -5.76
C LYS A 83 13.37 -13.09 -6.14
N LYS A 84 12.35 -12.96 -5.30
CA LYS A 84 11.21 -12.05 -5.50
C LYS A 84 11.39 -10.81 -4.66
N MET A 85 10.71 -9.75 -5.05
CA MET A 85 10.53 -8.55 -4.25
C MET A 85 9.05 -8.40 -3.91
N ALA A 86 8.76 -7.61 -2.90
CA ALA A 86 7.41 -7.19 -2.59
C ALA A 86 7.33 -5.68 -2.43
N ASP A 87 6.17 -5.15 -2.73
CA ASP A 87 5.82 -3.77 -2.43
C ASP A 87 4.39 -3.69 -1.91
N ILE A 88 4.16 -2.71 -1.05
CA ILE A 88 2.88 -2.40 -0.47
C ILE A 88 2.59 -0.92 -0.62
N GLY A 89 1.31 -0.59 -0.76
CA GLY A 89 0.81 0.79 -0.75
C GLY A 89 0.20 1.09 0.61
N ILE A 90 0.72 2.11 1.28
CA ILE A 90 0.19 2.60 2.56
C ILE A 90 -0.35 4.01 2.36
N ARG A 91 -1.60 4.23 2.78
CA ARG A 91 -2.24 5.54 2.82
C ARG A 91 -2.45 5.96 4.26
N ASN A 92 -2.07 7.18 4.62
CA ASN A 92 -2.53 7.80 5.85
C ASN A 92 -3.84 8.56 5.59
N ASP A 93 -4.93 8.09 6.20
CA ASP A 93 -6.28 8.66 6.09
C ASP A 93 -6.69 9.18 7.48
N ASP A 94 -6.57 10.49 7.69
CA ASP A 94 -6.85 11.17 8.97
C ASP A 94 -6.19 10.50 10.19
N GLY A 95 -4.90 10.16 10.09
CA GLY A 95 -4.16 9.53 11.18
C GLY A 95 -4.40 8.03 11.32
N THR A 96 -5.14 7.40 10.40
CA THR A 96 -5.24 5.93 10.29
C THR A 96 -4.44 5.46 9.09
N ASN A 97 -3.45 4.59 9.32
CA ASN A 97 -2.67 4.00 8.24
C ASN A 97 -3.38 2.77 7.66
N ILE A 98 -3.62 2.79 6.36
CA ILE A 98 -4.35 1.75 5.65
C ILE A 98 -3.44 1.17 4.57
N ILE A 99 -3.20 -0.14 4.64
CA ILE A 99 -2.52 -0.89 3.58
C ILE A 99 -3.56 -1.25 2.54
N PHE A 100 -3.47 -0.60 1.38
CA PHE A 100 -4.45 -0.75 0.30
C PHE A 100 -3.87 -1.48 -0.91
N HIS A 101 -2.58 -1.79 -0.92
CA HIS A 101 -1.95 -2.56 -2.00
C HIS A 101 -0.90 -3.48 -1.43
N ALA A 102 -0.81 -4.69 -1.98
CA ALA A 102 0.26 -5.64 -1.73
C ALA A 102 0.54 -6.39 -3.04
N ASN A 103 1.81 -6.53 -3.36
CA ASN A 103 2.26 -7.13 -4.61
C ASN A 103 3.54 -7.94 -4.39
N LYS A 104 3.64 -9.09 -5.06
CA LYS A 104 4.81 -9.96 -5.10
C LYS A 104 5.27 -10.10 -6.55
N GLN A 105 6.46 -9.62 -6.84
CA GLN A 105 6.96 -9.55 -8.22
C GLN A 105 8.45 -9.93 -8.32
N ASN A 106 8.96 -9.98 -9.54
CA ASN A 106 10.37 -10.30 -9.78
C ASN A 106 11.29 -9.19 -9.24
N LYS A 107 12.39 -9.55 -8.56
CA LYS A 107 13.33 -8.57 -7.98
C LYS A 107 13.93 -7.56 -8.96
N ARG A 108 13.95 -7.87 -10.26
CA ARG A 108 14.38 -6.93 -11.31
C ARG A 108 13.54 -5.65 -11.32
N ASN A 109 12.28 -5.73 -10.90
CA ASN A 109 11.39 -4.56 -10.83
C ASN A 109 11.79 -3.58 -9.72
N PHE A 110 12.65 -3.97 -8.77
CA PHE A 110 13.12 -3.07 -7.72
C PHE A 110 13.94 -1.91 -8.30
N LYS A 111 14.76 -2.20 -9.33
CA LYS A 111 15.52 -1.16 -10.04
C LYS A 111 14.60 -0.13 -10.70
N ARG A 112 13.41 -0.54 -11.16
CA ARG A 112 12.41 0.38 -11.73
C ARG A 112 11.84 1.31 -10.67
N LEU A 113 11.69 0.86 -9.43
CA LEU A 113 11.28 1.72 -8.30
C LEU A 113 12.36 2.74 -7.95
N LEU A 114 13.63 2.31 -7.91
CA LEU A 114 14.77 3.21 -7.67
C LEU A 114 14.89 4.31 -8.73
N ASN A 115 14.63 3.99 -10.00
CA ASN A 115 14.66 5.00 -11.06
C ASN A 115 13.55 6.07 -10.86
N LYS A 116 12.33 5.66 -10.47
CA LYS A 116 11.23 6.59 -10.18
C LYS A 116 11.52 7.50 -8.98
N VAL A 117 12.38 7.06 -8.07
CA VAL A 117 12.85 7.86 -6.94
C VAL A 117 13.80 8.97 -7.40
N ALA A 118 14.72 8.66 -8.32
CA ALA A 118 15.69 9.62 -8.86
C ALA A 118 15.03 10.77 -9.65
N ASP A 119 13.89 10.50 -10.28
CA ASP A 119 13.11 11.50 -11.04
C ASP A 119 12.26 12.45 -10.15
N GLY A 120 12.57 12.56 -8.84
CA GLY A 120 12.00 13.59 -7.95
C GLY A 120 10.98 13.12 -6.92
N GLY A 121 10.94 11.82 -6.56
CA GLY A 121 9.90 11.24 -5.70
C GLY A 121 10.32 10.70 -4.32
N ALA A 122 11.59 10.77 -3.93
CA ALA A 122 12.06 10.11 -2.70
C ALA A 122 11.73 10.86 -1.41
N VAL A 123 11.39 10.08 -0.37
CA VAL A 123 11.55 10.52 1.02
C VAL A 123 12.68 9.76 1.74
N LEU A 124 12.99 8.48 1.47
CA LEU A 124 14.24 7.84 1.96
C LEU A 124 14.60 6.53 1.20
N SER A 125 15.85 6.40 0.75
CA SER A 125 16.48 5.09 0.42
C SER A 125 17.33 4.66 1.61
N LEU A 126 17.12 3.46 2.15
CA LEU A 126 17.71 3.05 3.42
C LEU A 126 19.04 2.32 3.30
N HIS A 127 19.48 2.03 2.07
CA HIS A 127 20.72 1.28 1.85
C HIS A 127 21.43 1.65 0.55
N THR A 128 21.88 2.91 0.39
CA THR A 128 22.96 3.24 -0.54
C THR A 128 23.64 4.54 -0.12
N PRO A 129 24.99 4.64 -0.11
CA PRO A 129 25.67 5.91 0.11
C PRO A 129 25.32 6.88 -1.02
N SER A 130 25.09 8.13 -0.66
CA SER A 130 25.01 9.26 -1.59
C SER A 130 26.20 9.22 -2.55
N GLN A 131 25.92 8.98 -3.84
CA GLN A 131 26.77 9.47 -4.91
C GLN A 131 26.06 10.66 -5.55
N ALA A 132 26.49 11.86 -5.13
CA ALA A 132 26.67 12.94 -6.09
C ALA A 132 27.57 12.45 -7.25
N TRP A 133 27.57 13.16 -8.38
CA TRP A 133 28.27 12.83 -9.64
C TRP A 133 27.48 11.94 -10.62
N MET A 134 26.73 12.56 -11.53
CA MET A 134 27.22 12.91 -12.87
C MET A 134 26.07 13.49 -13.69
N GLY A 135 26.30 14.70 -14.22
CA GLY A 135 25.42 15.29 -15.22
C GLY A 135 25.36 14.41 -16.47
N GLY A 136 24.15 14.17 -16.95
CA GLY A 136 23.86 13.54 -18.24
C GLY A 136 22.63 14.23 -18.81
N ASN A 137 22.86 15.09 -19.80
CA ASN A 137 21.85 15.87 -20.47
C ASN A 137 21.26 15.02 -21.60
N ASP A 138 20.31 14.14 -21.28
CA ASP A 138 19.90 13.09 -22.22
C ASP A 138 18.46 13.32 -22.70
N LYS A 139 18.42 13.86 -23.92
CA LYS A 139 17.27 14.13 -24.79
C LYS A 139 16.15 13.11 -24.64
N SER A 140 14.95 13.62 -24.36
CA SER A 140 13.69 12.90 -24.51
C SER A 140 13.57 12.33 -25.93
N SER A 141 13.40 11.02 -26.04
CA SER A 141 12.88 10.38 -27.25
C SER A 141 11.92 9.29 -26.81
N GLY A 142 10.69 9.70 -26.47
CA GLY A 142 9.53 8.83 -26.35
C GLY A 142 8.60 9.15 -27.50
N ALA A 143 8.55 8.25 -28.48
CA ALA A 143 7.82 8.40 -29.73
C ALA A 143 6.32 8.65 -29.52
N ASN A 144 5.80 9.67 -30.21
CA ASN A 144 4.38 9.83 -30.50
C ASN A 144 3.97 8.73 -31.50
N ALA A 145 3.27 7.69 -31.02
CA ALA A 145 2.50 6.81 -31.88
C ALA A 145 1.02 7.17 -31.74
N LEU A 146 0.60 8.21 -32.47
CA LEU A 146 -0.80 8.41 -32.83
C LEU A 146 -1.12 7.36 -33.91
N SER A 147 -1.97 6.39 -33.58
CA SER A 147 -2.60 5.54 -34.59
C SER A 147 -4.10 5.81 -34.56
N SER A 148 -4.54 6.57 -35.56
CA SER A 148 -5.92 6.71 -35.98
C SER A 148 -6.32 5.47 -36.79
N ALA A 149 -7.38 4.79 -36.39
CA ALA A 149 -8.17 3.95 -37.29
C ALA A 149 -9.60 3.76 -36.77
N ASN A 150 -10.52 4.34 -37.54
CA ASN A 150 -11.97 4.15 -37.72
C ASN A 150 -12.82 3.27 -36.78
N GLU A 151 -13.87 3.96 -36.31
CA GLU A 151 -15.31 3.66 -36.35
C GLU A 151 -15.84 2.21 -36.50
N ASN A 152 -16.86 1.98 -35.68
CA ASN A 152 -17.90 0.93 -35.67
C ASN A 152 -17.54 -0.44 -35.10
N ILE A 153 -17.76 -0.59 -33.78
CA ILE A 153 -18.59 -1.71 -33.29
C ILE A 153 -19.64 -1.18 -32.31
N LEU A 154 -20.87 -1.58 -32.61
CA LEU A 154 -22.16 -1.25 -32.03
C LEU A 154 -22.31 -1.46 -30.51
N THR A 155 -23.30 -0.73 -30.02
CA THR A 155 -23.94 -0.70 -28.71
C THR A 155 -24.50 -2.03 -28.20
N ASN A 156 -24.35 -2.28 -26.90
CA ASN A 156 -25.39 -2.76 -25.96
C ASN A 156 -24.72 -2.98 -24.59
N SER A 157 -25.33 -2.74 -23.43
CA SER A 157 -26.65 -2.27 -23.05
C SER A 157 -26.53 -1.77 -21.61
N LYS A 158 -27.35 -0.79 -21.23
CA LYS A 158 -27.62 -0.44 -19.83
C LYS A 158 -27.96 -1.71 -19.04
N ASN A 159 -27.25 -1.94 -17.94
CA ASN A 159 -27.83 -2.62 -16.78
C ASN A 159 -27.75 -1.64 -15.61
N GLU A 160 -28.86 -0.94 -15.38
CA GLU A 160 -29.15 -0.35 -14.08
C GLU A 160 -29.46 -1.49 -13.11
N SER A 161 -28.67 -1.63 -12.06
CA SER A 161 -29.14 -2.01 -10.71
C SER A 161 -27.96 -2.10 -9.72
N GLN A 162 -28.00 -1.22 -8.72
CA GLN A 162 -27.44 -1.39 -7.37
C GLN A 162 -25.96 -1.80 -7.19
N ALA A 163 -25.04 -1.37 -8.05
CA ALA A 163 -23.63 -1.35 -7.67
C ALA A 163 -23.31 -0.02 -6.98
N LYS A 164 -22.90 -0.05 -5.70
CA LYS A 164 -22.31 1.13 -5.06
C LYS A 164 -21.13 1.58 -5.92
N SER A 165 -21.01 2.89 -6.15
CA SER A 165 -19.85 3.39 -6.89
C SER A 165 -18.58 3.02 -6.12
N ARG A 166 -17.47 2.85 -6.83
CA ARG A 166 -16.17 2.51 -6.22
C ARG A 166 -15.76 3.52 -5.13
N GLU A 167 -16.14 4.79 -5.27
CA GLU A 167 -16.01 5.79 -4.21
C GLU A 167 -16.89 5.47 -2.99
N GLN A 168 -18.15 5.08 -3.17
CA GLN A 168 -19.06 4.74 -2.07
C GLN A 168 -18.59 3.52 -1.27
N GLU A 169 -18.01 2.51 -1.92
CA GLU A 169 -17.42 1.36 -1.22
C GLU A 169 -16.19 1.76 -0.39
N LEU A 170 -15.35 2.66 -0.91
CA LEU A 170 -14.18 3.17 -0.19
C LEU A 170 -14.58 4.06 0.99
N ASP A 171 -15.60 4.89 0.84
CA ASP A 171 -16.06 5.76 1.91
C ASP A 171 -16.79 5.00 3.02
N GLU A 172 -17.58 3.97 2.67
CA GLU A 172 -18.17 3.08 3.67
C GLU A 172 -17.10 2.25 4.40
N PHE A 173 -16.04 1.83 3.69
CA PHE A 173 -14.87 1.19 4.29
C PHE A 173 -14.16 2.11 5.29
N ARG A 174 -13.92 3.37 4.93
CA ARG A 174 -13.34 4.40 5.80
C ARG A 174 -14.20 4.67 7.04
N ALA A 175 -15.51 4.77 6.88
CA ALA A 175 -16.44 4.99 7.99
C ALA A 175 -16.39 3.83 9.01
N LYS A 176 -16.36 2.59 8.52
CA LYS A 176 -16.23 1.40 9.38
C LYS A 176 -14.87 1.34 10.09
N LEU A 177 -13.79 1.74 9.43
CA LEU A 177 -12.46 1.82 10.06
C LEU A 177 -12.42 2.82 11.22
N LYS A 178 -13.00 4.01 11.02
CA LYS A 178 -13.10 5.02 12.08
C LYS A 178 -13.91 4.50 13.27
N GLU A 179 -14.99 3.77 13.03
CA GLU A 179 -15.81 3.17 14.09
C GLU A 179 -15.07 2.07 14.87
N VAL A 180 -14.39 1.15 14.18
CA VAL A 180 -13.64 0.05 14.81
C VAL A 180 -12.46 0.59 15.61
N SER A 181 -11.71 1.55 15.06
CA SER A 181 -10.60 2.20 15.76
C SER A 181 -11.07 2.89 17.05
N LYS A 182 -12.22 3.56 17.01
CA LYS A 182 -12.83 4.19 18.19
C LYS A 182 -13.22 3.15 19.25
N LYS A 183 -13.88 2.06 18.86
CA LYS A 183 -14.24 0.95 19.76
C LYS A 183 -13.00 0.31 20.42
N ILE A 184 -11.90 0.13 19.68
CA ILE A 184 -10.65 -0.41 20.24
C ILE A 184 -10.05 0.55 21.27
N LYS A 185 -10.02 1.86 20.99
CA LYS A 185 -9.52 2.88 21.92
C LYS A 185 -10.37 2.96 23.19
N ASP A 186 -11.69 2.93 23.06
CA ASP A 186 -12.63 2.98 24.18
C ASP A 186 -12.51 1.73 25.07
N ASN A 187 -12.35 0.55 24.47
CA ASN A 187 -12.19 -0.72 25.20
C ASN A 187 -10.83 -0.84 25.90
N LYS A 188 -9.79 -0.16 25.38
CA LYS A 188 -8.47 -0.05 26.05
C LYS A 188 -8.53 0.90 27.25
N LYS A 189 -9.37 1.95 27.17
CA LYS A 189 -9.60 2.91 28.26
C LYS A 189 -10.42 2.30 29.40
N THR A 190 -11.46 1.52 29.11
CA THR A 190 -12.27 0.83 30.14
C THR A 190 -11.50 -0.28 30.87
N LYS A 191 -10.60 -1.00 30.18
CA LYS A 191 -9.71 -1.99 30.82
C LYS A 191 -8.67 -1.36 31.74
N ASN A 192 -8.25 -0.12 31.49
CA ASN A 192 -7.35 0.60 32.38
C ASN A 192 -8.09 1.18 33.59
N LEU A 193 -9.33 1.70 33.44
CA LEU A 193 -10.12 2.18 34.58
C LEU A 193 -10.46 1.07 35.59
N ASN A 194 -10.71 -0.16 35.13
CA ASN A 194 -11.05 -1.27 36.04
C ASN A 194 -9.86 -1.84 36.81
N LYS A 195 -8.61 -1.47 36.48
CA LYS A 195 -7.43 -1.85 37.26
C LYS A 195 -7.17 -0.93 38.45
N ASP A 196 -7.75 0.27 38.44
CA ASP A 196 -7.53 1.27 39.48
C ASP A 196 -8.62 1.24 40.58
N ILE A 197 -9.55 0.27 40.53
CA ILE A 197 -10.69 0.14 41.46
C ILE A 197 -10.54 -1.08 42.39
N GLU A 198 -9.55 -1.97 42.18
CA GLU A 198 -9.19 -3.00 43.16
C GLU A 198 -8.21 -2.42 44.19
N ILE A 199 -8.75 -1.76 45.22
CA ILE A 199 -8.10 -1.55 46.53
C ILE A 199 -9.03 -2.10 47.60
#